data_AF-A0A2H0PCL3-F1
#
_entry.id   AF-A0A2H0PCL3-F1
#
_cell.length_a   1.000
_cell.length_b   1.000
_cell.length_c   1.000
_cell.angle_alpha   90.00
_cell.angle_beta   90.00
_cell.angle_gamma   90.00
#
_symmetry.space_group_name_H-M   'P 1'
#
loop_
_entity.id
_entity.type
_entity.pdbx_description
1 polymer ?
#
loop_
_entity_poly.entity_id
_entity_poly.type
_entity_poly.pdbx_seq_one_letter_code
_entity_poly.pdbx_strand_id
1 'polypeptide(L)'
;MKRMFGLGRLFLFSPSKAAAACVEERALFDSLKIYGLTLLSAALFYRFKPYDFPDAYAAVPLGPQGIFFWLKVMLWQPLLMAALIAFCAVLLRWLRDGWLPVKVATSFFWCAIPMILTVFYVKNTIPKSVFAVLMTLWTLPGVHVARSVPPREWRILATFLLALNVVQLASLLPEVIVTAMRWEAGYKAVVGLAGLWMLVGGALGLKALPPHRPLPRALLPLLFALVLQIAVVIAAFMLGWLPVETLKALLYG
;
A
#
# COMPACT_ATOMS: atom_id res chain seq x y z
N MET A 1 14.64 17.60 -9.98
CA MET A 1 14.39 16.56 -10.99
C MET A 1 15.53 15.55 -11.11
N LYS A 2 16.79 15.94 -11.41
CA LYS A 2 17.92 14.98 -11.53
C LYS A 2 18.07 14.00 -10.34
N ARG A 3 17.91 14.48 -9.10
CA ARG A 3 17.98 13.66 -7.88
C ARG A 3 16.83 12.67 -7.74
N MET A 4 15.61 13.11 -8.02
CA MET A 4 14.40 12.28 -8.08
C MET A 4 14.57 11.10 -9.06
N PHE A 5 15.10 11.35 -10.26
CA PHE A 5 15.40 10.30 -11.24
C PHE A 5 16.51 9.35 -10.78
N GLY A 6 17.56 9.88 -10.12
CA GLY A 6 18.61 9.08 -9.51
C GLY A 6 18.06 8.12 -8.44
N LEU A 7 17.22 8.63 -7.54
CA LEU A 7 16.54 7.83 -6.52
C LEU A 7 15.64 6.77 -7.16
N GLY A 8 14.85 7.16 -8.17
CA GLY A 8 13.99 6.24 -8.91
C GLY A 8 14.74 5.08 -9.54
N ARG A 9 15.87 5.37 -10.20
CA ARG A 9 16.75 4.35 -10.78
C ARG A 9 17.30 3.39 -9.72
N LEU A 10 17.66 3.89 -8.53
CA LEU A 10 18.10 3.02 -7.44
C LEU A 10 17.00 2.08 -6.98
N PHE A 11 15.76 2.53 -6.85
CA PHE A 11 14.64 1.66 -6.48
C PHE A 11 14.31 0.60 -7.53
N LEU A 12 14.49 0.92 -8.82
CA LEU A 12 14.26 -0.02 -9.92
C LEU A 12 15.35 -1.08 -10.07
N PHE A 13 16.62 -0.73 -9.80
CA PHE A 13 17.74 -1.62 -10.13
C PHE A 13 18.65 -1.98 -8.95
N SER A 14 18.54 -1.29 -7.82
CA SER A 14 19.39 -1.49 -6.64
C SER A 14 18.67 -1.14 -5.33
N PRO A 15 17.61 -1.87 -4.93
CA PRO A 15 16.76 -1.51 -3.79
C PRO A 15 17.53 -1.34 -2.46
N SER A 16 18.60 -2.11 -2.26
CA SER A 16 19.49 -1.98 -1.09
C SER A 16 20.25 -0.65 -1.04
N LYS A 17 20.71 -0.14 -2.20
CA LYS A 17 21.33 1.19 -2.31
C LYS A 17 20.30 2.31 -2.19
N ALA A 18 19.08 2.06 -2.66
CA ALA A 18 17.97 3.00 -2.52
C ALA A 18 17.61 3.25 -1.05
N ALA A 19 17.65 2.20 -0.22
CA ALA A 19 17.45 2.29 1.22
C ALA A 19 18.46 3.22 1.92
N ALA A 20 19.74 3.19 1.51
CA ALA A 20 20.76 4.09 2.03
C ALA A 20 20.49 5.56 1.68
N ALA A 21 20.04 5.83 0.45
CA ALA A 21 19.68 7.18 0.00
C ALA A 21 18.47 7.76 0.75
N CYS A 22 17.58 6.92 1.29
CA CYS A 22 16.39 7.34 2.05
C CYS A 22 16.72 7.90 3.44
N VAL A 23 17.96 7.75 3.92
CA VAL A 23 18.39 8.28 5.23
C VAL A 23 18.63 9.79 5.17
N GLU A 24 18.93 10.34 3.98
CA GLU A 24 19.18 11.75 3.76
C GLU A 24 17.93 12.61 4.05
N GLU A 25 18.12 13.78 4.66
CA GLU A 25 16.99 14.63 5.08
C GLU A 25 16.13 15.12 3.91
N ARG A 26 16.75 15.36 2.76
CA ARG A 26 16.06 15.85 1.56
C ARG A 26 15.33 14.75 0.79
N ALA A 27 15.58 13.48 1.10
CA ALA A 27 15.00 12.35 0.39
C ALA A 27 13.47 12.30 0.55
N LEU A 28 12.92 12.72 1.70
CA LEU A 28 11.47 12.73 1.92
C LEU A 28 10.73 13.57 0.88
N PHE A 29 11.26 14.76 0.56
CA PHE A 29 10.63 15.65 -0.41
C PHE A 29 10.69 15.08 -1.83
N ASP A 30 11.80 14.44 -2.21
CA ASP A 30 11.90 13.76 -3.49
C ASP A 30 10.98 12.53 -3.57
N SER A 31 10.83 11.76 -2.48
CA SER A 31 9.87 10.66 -2.38
C SER A 31 8.41 11.13 -2.48
N LEU A 32 8.07 12.25 -1.85
CA LEU A 32 6.73 12.86 -1.97
C LEU A 32 6.42 13.28 -3.41
N LYS A 33 7.41 13.79 -4.16
CA LYS A 33 7.25 14.11 -5.58
C LYS A 33 7.04 12.86 -6.42
N ILE A 34 7.81 11.79 -6.17
CA ILE A 34 7.62 10.49 -6.83
C ILE A 34 6.19 10.03 -6.60
N TYR A 35 5.75 10.00 -5.33
CA TYR A 35 4.41 9.57 -4.98
C TYR A 35 3.31 10.44 -5.60
N GLY A 36 3.44 11.76 -5.55
CA GLY A 36 2.49 12.67 -6.18
C GLY A 36 2.41 12.50 -7.70
N LEU A 37 3.55 12.26 -8.35
CA LEU A 37 3.61 11.94 -9.77
C LEU A 37 2.96 10.58 -10.07
N THR A 38 3.13 9.58 -9.20
CA THR A 38 2.43 8.29 -9.30
C THR A 38 0.93 8.49 -9.26
N LEU A 39 0.40 9.26 -8.29
CA LEU A 39 -1.04 9.51 -8.17
C LEU A 39 -1.61 10.24 -9.39
N LEU A 40 -0.92 11.27 -9.87
CA LEU A 40 -1.35 12.02 -11.04
C LEU A 40 -1.35 11.13 -12.29
N SER A 41 -0.26 10.39 -12.50
CA SER A 41 -0.12 9.50 -13.65
C SER A 41 -1.16 8.38 -13.61
N ALA A 42 -1.45 7.82 -12.43
CA ALA A 42 -2.49 6.81 -12.25
C ALA A 42 -3.88 7.38 -12.55
N ALA A 43 -4.24 8.56 -12.04
CA ALA A 43 -5.52 9.20 -12.34
C ALA A 43 -5.71 9.44 -13.84
N LEU A 44 -4.66 9.92 -14.52
CA LEU A 44 -4.67 10.13 -15.96
C LEU A 44 -4.82 8.79 -16.70
N PHE A 45 -4.03 7.79 -16.32
CA PHE A 45 -4.11 6.46 -16.92
C PHE A 45 -5.52 5.88 -16.80
N TYR A 46 -6.11 5.85 -15.61
CA TYR A 46 -7.49 5.35 -15.42
C TYR A 46 -8.55 6.17 -16.14
N ARG A 47 -8.32 7.48 -16.33
CA ARG A 47 -9.22 8.31 -17.13
C ARG A 47 -9.21 7.95 -18.61
N PHE A 48 -8.06 7.56 -19.15
CA PHE A 48 -7.88 7.28 -20.59
C PHE A 48 -7.92 5.79 -20.94
N LYS A 49 -7.73 4.91 -19.95
CA LYS A 49 -7.90 3.47 -20.09
C LYS A 49 -9.33 3.16 -20.56
N PRO A 50 -9.52 2.23 -21.52
CA PRO A 50 -10.85 1.76 -21.87
C PRO A 50 -11.59 1.25 -20.63
N TYR A 51 -12.84 1.69 -20.43
CA TYR A 51 -13.59 1.40 -19.21
C TYR A 51 -13.95 -0.09 -19.05
N ASP A 52 -13.93 -0.83 -20.15
CA ASP A 52 -14.25 -2.26 -20.29
C ASP A 52 -13.01 -3.17 -20.19
N PHE A 53 -11.82 -2.60 -19.95
CA PHE A 53 -10.55 -3.33 -19.94
C PHE A 53 -9.91 -3.31 -18.53
N PRO A 54 -9.26 -4.39 -18.04
CA PRO A 54 -8.99 -5.68 -18.68
C PRO A 54 -10.19 -6.62 -18.84
N ASP A 55 -11.23 -6.51 -18.01
CA ASP A 55 -12.42 -7.37 -18.07
C ASP A 55 -13.69 -6.57 -17.71
N ALA A 56 -14.71 -6.64 -18.55
CA ALA A 56 -16.00 -5.99 -18.35
C ALA A 56 -16.88 -6.71 -17.30
N TYR A 57 -16.58 -7.97 -16.98
CA TYR A 57 -17.27 -8.76 -15.95
C TYR A 57 -16.64 -8.62 -14.57
N ALA A 58 -15.45 -8.04 -14.47
CA ALA A 58 -14.91 -7.62 -13.19
C ALA A 58 -15.88 -6.60 -12.56
N ALA A 59 -15.92 -6.53 -11.24
CA ALA A 59 -16.81 -5.64 -10.50
C ALA A 59 -16.41 -4.15 -10.64
N VAL A 60 -16.31 -3.65 -11.87
CA VAL A 60 -15.85 -2.31 -12.28
C VAL A 60 -17.04 -1.34 -12.13
N PRO A 61 -16.80 -0.02 -11.96
CA PRO A 61 -17.86 0.98 -12.01
C PRO A 61 -18.67 0.87 -13.31
N LEU A 62 -20.00 0.98 -13.23
CA LEU A 62 -20.90 0.87 -14.37
C LEU A 62 -20.71 2.10 -15.29
N GLY A 63 -19.85 1.95 -16.29
CA GLY A 63 -19.63 2.95 -17.36
C GLY A 63 -18.42 3.88 -17.15
N PRO A 64 -18.09 4.68 -18.19
CA PRO A 64 -16.92 5.54 -18.21
C PRO A 64 -16.99 6.62 -17.11
N GLN A 65 -15.92 6.71 -16.32
CA GLN A 65 -15.84 7.66 -15.21
C GLN A 65 -15.02 8.91 -15.60
N GLY A 66 -15.50 10.08 -15.16
CA GLY A 66 -14.82 11.36 -15.40
C GLY A 66 -13.57 11.55 -14.54
N ILE A 67 -12.74 12.55 -14.87
CA ILE A 67 -11.48 12.83 -14.14
C ILE A 67 -11.72 13.16 -12.66
N PHE A 68 -12.83 13.84 -12.34
CA PHE A 68 -13.21 14.15 -10.96
C PHE A 68 -13.47 12.90 -10.11
N PHE A 69 -14.01 11.83 -10.70
CA PHE A 69 -14.17 10.55 -10.02
C PHE A 69 -12.79 9.98 -9.65
N TRP A 70 -11.87 9.91 -10.61
CA TRP A 70 -10.52 9.39 -10.39
C TRP A 70 -9.71 10.24 -9.41
N LEU A 71 -9.88 11.56 -9.40
CA LEU A 71 -9.29 12.43 -8.39
C LEU A 71 -9.84 12.10 -6.98
N LYS A 72 -11.15 11.86 -6.83
CA LYS A 72 -11.72 11.40 -5.55
C LYS A 72 -11.17 10.05 -5.13
N VAL A 73 -10.99 9.11 -6.06
CA VAL A 73 -10.32 7.83 -5.79
C VAL A 73 -8.88 8.06 -5.33
N MET A 74 -8.13 8.93 -5.99
CA MET A 74 -6.75 9.25 -5.61
C MET A 74 -6.63 9.98 -4.27
N LEU A 75 -7.66 10.66 -3.78
CA LEU A 75 -7.65 11.25 -2.43
C LEU A 75 -7.61 10.18 -1.32
N TRP A 76 -8.09 8.97 -1.59
CA TRP A 76 -7.95 7.85 -0.66
C TRP A 76 -6.54 7.27 -0.62
N GLN A 77 -5.78 7.38 -1.71
CA GLN A 77 -4.45 6.79 -1.80
C GLN A 77 -3.48 7.34 -0.73
N PRO A 78 -3.40 8.65 -0.44
CA PRO A 78 -2.58 9.17 0.66
C PRO A 78 -2.96 8.60 2.03
N LEU A 79 -4.25 8.43 2.30
CA LEU A 79 -4.74 7.85 3.55
C LEU A 79 -4.32 6.38 3.67
N LEU A 80 -4.46 5.62 2.58
CA LEU A 80 -4.04 4.23 2.53
C LEU A 80 -2.52 4.08 2.61
N MET A 81 -1.75 4.97 1.99
CA MET A 81 -0.29 5.00 2.10
C MET A 81 0.15 5.34 3.53
N ALA A 82 -0.51 6.31 4.17
CA ALA A 82 -0.26 6.63 5.58
C ALA A 82 -0.57 5.42 6.49
N ALA A 83 -1.68 4.72 6.26
CA ALA A 83 -2.02 3.49 6.97
C ALA A 83 -0.97 2.39 6.75
N LEU A 84 -0.52 2.19 5.50
CA LEU A 84 0.53 1.22 5.17
C LEU A 84 1.83 1.54 5.90
N ILE A 85 2.27 2.80 5.89
CA ILE A 85 3.46 3.26 6.62
C ILE A 85 3.27 3.01 8.13
N ALA A 86 2.10 3.33 8.68
CA ALA A 86 1.78 3.13 10.10
C ALA A 86 1.85 1.67 10.52
N PHE A 87 1.15 0.79 9.80
CA PHE A 87 1.16 -0.65 10.08
C PHE A 87 2.56 -1.24 9.89
N CYS A 88 3.26 -0.86 8.83
CA CYS A 88 4.62 -1.34 8.58
C CYS A 88 5.58 -0.93 9.71
N ALA A 89 5.51 0.32 10.18
CA ALA A 89 6.33 0.80 11.30
C ALA A 89 6.06 0.02 12.59
N VAL A 90 4.77 -0.13 12.94
CA VAL A 90 4.33 -0.87 14.13
C VAL A 90 4.80 -2.32 14.06
N LEU A 91 4.62 -2.99 12.93
CA LEU A 91 5.00 -4.39 12.76
C LEU A 91 6.52 -4.56 12.73
N LEU A 92 7.27 -3.66 12.08
CA LEU A 92 8.74 -3.66 12.10
C LEU A 92 9.28 -3.47 13.51
N ARG A 93 8.64 -2.63 14.32
CA ARG A 93 8.99 -2.42 15.72
C ARG A 93 8.66 -3.63 16.57
N TRP A 94 7.46 -4.19 16.41
CA TRP A 94 6.98 -5.37 17.14
C TRP A 94 7.83 -6.61 16.86
N LEU A 95 8.20 -6.83 15.60
CA LEU A 95 8.99 -7.95 15.10
C LEU A 95 10.50 -7.70 15.20
N ARG A 96 10.95 -6.60 15.82
CA ARG A 96 12.39 -6.29 15.94
C ARG A 96 13.12 -7.34 16.75
N ASP A 97 12.58 -7.67 17.93
CA ASP A 97 13.24 -8.50 18.95
C ASP A 97 12.33 -9.66 19.42
N GLY A 98 12.90 -10.59 20.19
CA GLY A 98 12.18 -11.75 20.75
C GLY A 98 11.99 -12.92 19.79
N TRP A 99 11.25 -13.94 20.24
CA TRP A 99 11.04 -15.19 19.49
C TRP A 99 10.10 -14.98 18.30
N LEU A 100 10.64 -15.14 17.09
CA LEU A 100 9.95 -14.80 15.84
C LEU A 100 8.61 -15.55 15.65
N PRO A 101 8.50 -16.88 15.89
CA PRO A 101 7.24 -17.60 15.70
C PRO A 101 6.07 -17.02 16.50
N VAL A 102 6.26 -16.71 17.79
CA VAL A 102 5.21 -16.10 18.62
C VAL A 102 4.85 -14.70 18.14
N LYS A 103 5.85 -13.90 17.77
CA LYS A 103 5.61 -12.56 17.25
C LYS A 103 4.80 -12.59 15.95
N VAL A 104 5.12 -13.54 15.06
CA VAL A 104 4.41 -13.75 13.79
C VAL A 104 2.99 -14.25 14.04
N ALA A 105 2.80 -15.22 14.94
CA ALA A 105 1.47 -15.70 15.32
C ALA A 105 0.61 -14.57 15.88
N THR A 106 1.17 -13.75 16.79
CA THR A 106 0.47 -12.60 17.37
C THR A 106 0.11 -11.58 16.30
N SER A 107 1.04 -11.26 15.39
CA SER A 107 0.78 -10.38 14.25
C SER A 107 -0.31 -10.94 13.34
N PHE A 108 -0.30 -12.25 13.07
CA PHE A 108 -1.31 -12.91 12.27
C PHE A 108 -2.70 -12.77 12.89
N PHE A 109 -2.84 -13.06 14.19
CA PHE A 109 -4.12 -12.87 14.89
C PHE A 109 -4.55 -11.41 14.90
N TRP A 110 -3.63 -10.48 15.16
CA TRP A 110 -3.93 -9.06 15.09
C TRP A 110 -4.41 -8.64 13.69
N CYS A 111 -3.81 -9.17 12.63
CA CYS A 111 -4.25 -8.89 11.25
C CYS A 111 -5.56 -9.58 10.86
N ALA A 112 -5.87 -10.72 11.47
CA ALA A 112 -7.10 -11.46 11.21
C ALA A 112 -8.34 -10.79 11.84
N ILE A 113 -8.19 -10.10 12.97
CA ILE A 113 -9.31 -9.49 13.71
C ILE A 113 -10.19 -8.59 12.83
N PRO A 114 -9.67 -7.61 12.07
CA PRO A 114 -10.50 -6.77 11.20
C PRO A 114 -11.32 -7.56 10.17
N MET A 115 -10.75 -8.64 9.62
CA MET A 115 -11.43 -9.50 8.67
C MET A 115 -12.55 -10.30 9.37
N ILE A 116 -12.26 -10.86 10.55
CA ILE A 116 -13.23 -11.57 11.37
C ILE A 116 -14.40 -10.65 11.76
N LEU A 117 -14.10 -9.44 12.25
CA LEU A 117 -15.11 -8.43 12.58
C LEU A 117 -15.98 -8.07 11.37
N THR A 118 -15.38 -7.97 10.19
CA THR A 118 -16.11 -7.72 8.93
C THR A 118 -17.08 -8.86 8.62
N VAL A 119 -16.67 -10.11 8.79
CA VAL A 119 -17.56 -11.27 8.59
C VAL A 119 -18.74 -11.24 9.56
N PHE A 120 -18.50 -10.94 10.85
CA PHE A 120 -19.58 -10.82 11.84
C PHE A 120 -20.55 -9.68 11.52
N TYR A 121 -20.03 -8.54 11.02
CA TYR A 121 -20.86 -7.43 10.60
C TYR A 121 -21.72 -7.79 9.37
N VAL A 122 -21.13 -8.39 8.34
CA VAL A 122 -21.86 -8.79 7.11
C VAL A 122 -22.93 -9.84 7.40
N LYS A 123 -22.70 -10.74 8.37
CA LYS A 123 -23.69 -11.71 8.85
C LYS A 123 -24.75 -11.09 9.77
N ASN A 124 -24.78 -9.77 9.94
CA ASN A 124 -25.67 -9.04 10.86
C ASN A 124 -25.60 -9.53 12.32
N THR A 125 -24.48 -10.15 12.72
CA THR A 125 -24.29 -10.66 14.08
C THR A 125 -23.99 -9.53 15.07
N ILE A 126 -23.41 -8.42 14.57
CA ILE A 126 -23.14 -7.21 15.35
C ILE A 126 -23.67 -5.97 14.61
N PRO A 127 -24.22 -4.98 15.32
CA PRO A 127 -24.65 -3.73 14.71
C PRO A 127 -23.45 -2.84 14.32
N LYS A 128 -23.69 -1.88 13.42
CA LYS A 128 -22.66 -0.96 12.89
C LYS A 128 -21.89 -0.20 13.97
N SER A 129 -22.56 0.22 15.05
CA SER A 129 -21.94 0.91 16.18
C SER A 129 -20.93 0.01 16.92
N VAL A 130 -21.30 -1.23 17.20
CA VAL A 130 -20.43 -2.23 17.83
C VAL A 130 -19.24 -2.54 16.93
N PHE A 131 -19.46 -2.72 15.63
CA PHE A 131 -18.37 -2.91 14.65
C PHE A 131 -17.39 -1.73 14.69
N ALA A 132 -17.88 -0.48 14.67
CA ALA A 132 -17.03 0.71 14.73
C ALA A 132 -16.20 0.78 16.02
N VAL A 133 -16.81 0.50 17.17
CA VAL A 133 -16.12 0.47 18.47
C VAL A 133 -15.04 -0.61 18.48
N LEU A 134 -15.36 -1.83 18.05
CA LEU A 134 -14.40 -2.95 18.02
C LEU A 134 -13.24 -2.68 17.05
N MET A 135 -13.51 -2.11 15.88
CA MET A 135 -12.47 -1.69 14.94
C MET A 135 -11.56 -0.61 15.53
N THR A 136 -12.12 0.33 16.30
CA THR A 136 -11.34 1.36 16.99
C THR A 136 -10.48 0.74 18.09
N LEU A 137 -11.06 -0.11 18.94
CA LEU A 137 -10.34 -0.80 20.02
C LEU A 137 -9.21 -1.70 19.50
N TRP A 138 -9.41 -2.33 18.35
CA TRP A 138 -8.40 -3.16 17.68
C TRP A 138 -7.10 -2.38 17.36
N THR A 139 -7.17 -1.07 17.16
CA THR A 139 -5.98 -0.25 16.88
C THR A 139 -5.13 0.01 18.13
N LEU A 140 -5.68 -0.13 19.34
CA LEU A 140 -5.02 0.27 20.58
C LEU A 140 -3.65 -0.42 20.82
N PRO A 141 -3.50 -1.75 20.62
CA PRO A 141 -2.19 -2.39 20.72
C PRO A 141 -1.17 -1.79 19.74
N GLY A 142 -1.61 -1.50 18.51
CA GLY A 142 -0.78 -0.86 17.49
C GLY A 142 -0.37 0.55 17.87
N VAL A 143 -1.28 1.35 18.42
CA VAL A 143 -0.99 2.70 18.94
C VAL A 143 0.02 2.65 20.08
N HIS A 144 -0.11 1.68 20.98
CA HIS A 144 0.85 1.50 22.07
C HIS A 144 2.27 1.22 21.54
N VAL A 145 2.41 0.32 20.56
CA VAL A 145 3.70 0.03 19.91
C VAL A 145 4.21 1.25 19.13
N ALA A 146 3.34 1.97 18.42
CA ALA A 146 3.68 3.14 17.62
C ALA A 146 4.36 4.25 18.44
N ARG A 147 3.95 4.44 19.70
CA ARG A 147 4.57 5.41 20.63
C ARG A 147 6.04 5.10 20.92
N SER A 148 6.46 3.85 20.76
CA SER A 148 7.85 3.43 20.95
C SER A 148 8.72 3.58 19.71
N VAL A 149 8.16 3.97 18.57
CA VAL A 149 8.87 4.13 17.31
C VAL A 149 9.52 5.52 17.25
N PRO A 150 10.86 5.62 17.13
CA PRO A 150 11.53 6.92 17.06
C PRO A 150 11.07 7.74 15.84
N PRO A 151 10.94 9.08 15.95
CA PRO A 151 10.57 9.95 14.82
C PRO A 151 11.46 9.80 13.58
N ARG A 152 12.75 9.51 13.80
CA ARG A 152 13.70 9.23 12.71
C ARG A 152 13.35 7.96 11.94
N GLU A 153 12.93 6.89 12.63
CA GLU A 153 12.52 5.63 11.99
C GLU A 153 11.24 5.84 11.16
N TRP A 154 10.28 6.61 11.67
CA TRP A 154 9.08 7.04 10.92
C TRP A 154 9.43 7.74 9.61
N ARG A 155 10.30 8.76 9.69
CA ARG A 155 10.74 9.53 8.52
C ARG A 155 11.37 8.64 7.46
N ILE A 156 12.34 7.81 7.85
CA ILE A 156 13.08 6.95 6.92
C ILE A 156 12.14 5.94 6.25
N LEU A 157 11.26 5.31 7.02
CA LEU A 157 10.28 4.35 6.50
C LEU A 157 9.31 5.01 5.53
N ALA A 158 8.76 6.18 5.90
CA ALA A 158 7.86 6.94 5.04
C ALA A 158 8.54 7.32 3.72
N THR A 159 9.76 7.87 3.78
CA THR A 159 10.58 8.18 2.60
C THR A 159 10.75 6.97 1.70
N PHE A 160 11.06 5.81 2.27
CA PHE A 160 11.29 4.58 1.52
C PHE A 160 10.02 4.06 0.85
N LEU A 161 8.92 3.92 1.60
CA LEU A 161 7.66 3.39 1.08
C LEU A 161 7.03 4.34 0.04
N LEU A 162 7.16 5.66 0.21
CA LEU A 162 6.73 6.64 -0.79
C LEU A 162 7.54 6.49 -2.09
N ALA A 163 8.87 6.40 -2.00
CA ALA A 163 9.72 6.25 -3.19
C ALA A 163 9.56 4.90 -3.91
N LEU A 164 9.17 3.85 -3.20
CA LEU A 164 8.90 2.54 -3.80
C LEU A 164 7.81 2.60 -4.89
N ASN A 165 6.92 3.61 -4.85
CA ASN A 165 5.92 3.87 -5.89
C ASN A 165 6.52 4.28 -7.26
N VAL A 166 7.83 4.47 -7.36
CA VAL A 166 8.49 4.61 -8.66
C VAL A 166 8.38 3.35 -9.51
N VAL A 167 8.21 2.18 -8.89
CA VAL A 167 7.96 0.92 -9.59
C VAL A 167 6.66 1.02 -10.39
N GLN A 168 5.59 1.55 -9.78
CA GLN A 168 4.32 1.80 -10.45
C GLN A 168 4.44 2.83 -11.56
N LEU A 169 5.26 3.88 -11.37
CA LEU A 169 5.54 4.84 -12.44
C LEU A 169 6.26 4.20 -13.63
N ALA A 170 7.20 3.29 -13.35
CA ALA A 170 7.93 2.58 -14.40
C ALA A 170 7.07 1.54 -15.11
N SER A 171 6.13 0.89 -14.42
CA SER A 171 5.18 -0.06 -15.02
C SER A 171 4.10 0.62 -15.84
N LEU A 172 3.87 1.92 -15.65
CA LEU A 172 2.85 2.66 -16.38
C LEU A 172 3.04 2.62 -17.90
N LEU A 173 4.27 2.74 -18.40
CA LEU A 173 4.54 2.69 -19.84
C LEU A 173 4.15 1.32 -20.45
N PRO A 174 4.62 0.17 -19.92
CA PRO A 174 4.15 -1.11 -20.41
C PRO A 174 2.65 -1.31 -20.18
N GLU A 175 2.06 -0.83 -19.07
CA GLU A 175 0.60 -0.87 -18.83
C GLU A 175 -0.18 -0.13 -19.93
N VAL A 176 0.28 1.07 -20.33
CA VAL A 176 -0.33 1.84 -21.43
C VAL A 176 -0.23 1.09 -22.76
N ILE A 177 0.92 0.49 -23.05
CA ILE A 177 1.13 -0.27 -24.30
C ILE A 177 0.19 -1.48 -24.37
N VAL A 178 0.18 -2.33 -23.32
CA VAL A 178 -0.66 -3.54 -23.31
C VAL A 178 -2.16 -3.19 -23.26
N THR A 179 -2.51 -2.07 -22.62
CA THR A 179 -3.89 -1.53 -22.63
C THR A 179 -4.29 -1.06 -24.02
N ALA A 180 -3.42 -0.31 -24.72
CA ALA A 180 -3.69 0.15 -26.09
C ALA A 180 -3.85 -1.02 -27.06
N MET A 181 -3.12 -2.12 -26.83
CA MET A 181 -3.25 -3.37 -27.58
C MET A 181 -4.45 -4.22 -27.16
N ARG A 182 -5.19 -3.83 -26.11
CA ARG A 182 -6.26 -4.63 -25.49
C ARG A 182 -5.79 -6.06 -25.10
N TRP A 183 -4.55 -6.19 -24.66
CA TRP A 183 -3.96 -7.48 -24.27
C TRP A 183 -4.10 -7.70 -22.77
N GLU A 184 -5.20 -8.33 -22.36
CA GLU A 184 -5.56 -8.55 -20.96
C GLU A 184 -4.51 -9.35 -20.18
N ALA A 185 -4.03 -10.47 -20.74
CA ALA A 185 -3.02 -11.29 -20.09
C ALA A 185 -1.70 -10.52 -19.89
N GLY A 186 -1.33 -9.68 -20.85
CA GLY A 186 -0.18 -8.77 -20.75
C GLY A 186 -0.36 -7.73 -19.65
N TYR A 187 -1.54 -7.10 -19.57
CA TYR A 187 -1.87 -6.17 -18.49
C TYR A 187 -1.75 -6.85 -17.11
N LYS A 188 -2.38 -8.01 -16.93
CA LYS A 188 -2.31 -8.79 -15.69
C LYS A 188 -0.87 -9.18 -15.35
N ALA A 189 -0.07 -9.56 -16.34
CA ALA A 189 1.35 -9.88 -16.14
C ALA A 189 2.17 -8.67 -15.71
N VAL A 190 1.98 -7.50 -16.34
CA VAL A 190 2.69 -6.27 -15.97
C VAL A 190 2.33 -5.84 -14.54
N VAL A 191 1.04 -5.81 -14.20
CA VAL A 191 0.57 -5.48 -12.85
C VAL A 191 1.11 -6.48 -11.81
N GLY A 192 1.05 -7.78 -12.12
CA GLY A 192 1.59 -8.83 -11.24
C GLY A 192 3.10 -8.73 -11.03
N LEU A 193 3.87 -8.46 -12.08
CA LEU A 193 5.32 -8.26 -12.01
C LEU A 193 5.67 -6.99 -11.24
N ALA A 194 4.94 -5.89 -11.43
CA ALA A 194 5.11 -4.65 -10.68
C ALA A 194 4.86 -4.89 -9.18
N GLY A 195 3.75 -5.57 -8.83
CA GLY A 195 3.44 -5.95 -7.46
C GLY A 195 4.50 -6.85 -6.83
N LEU A 196 4.96 -7.87 -7.56
CA LEU A 196 6.05 -8.74 -7.12
C LEU A 196 7.35 -7.95 -6.90
N TRP A 197 7.67 -7.01 -7.80
CA TRP A 197 8.85 -6.18 -7.68
C TRP A 197 8.77 -5.22 -6.49
N MET A 198 7.60 -4.63 -6.23
CA MET A 198 7.37 -3.82 -5.02
C MET A 198 7.54 -4.66 -3.75
N LEU A 199 7.09 -5.91 -3.73
CA LEU A 199 7.29 -6.81 -2.60
C LEU A 199 8.76 -7.18 -2.39
N VAL A 200 9.45 -7.61 -3.46
CA VAL A 200 10.87 -8.00 -3.40
C VAL A 200 11.76 -6.80 -3.09
N GLY A 201 11.61 -5.71 -3.85
CA GLY A 201 12.35 -4.46 -3.64
C GLY A 201 12.04 -3.82 -2.29
N GLY A 202 10.78 -3.87 -1.86
CA GLY A 202 10.34 -3.45 -0.54
C GLY A 202 11.02 -4.25 0.56
N ALA A 203 10.98 -5.59 0.51
CA ALA A 203 11.62 -6.45 1.50
C ALA A 203 13.15 -6.28 1.56
N LEU A 204 13.81 -6.22 0.40
CA LEU A 204 15.25 -6.01 0.31
C LEU A 204 15.68 -4.63 0.82
N GLY A 205 14.90 -3.58 0.51
CA GLY A 205 15.17 -2.24 1.00
C GLY A 205 14.90 -2.10 2.49
N LEU A 206 13.78 -2.62 3.00
CA LEU A 206 13.48 -2.66 4.44
C LEU A 206 14.54 -3.43 5.24
N LYS A 207 15.07 -4.52 4.68
CA LYS A 207 16.20 -5.28 5.24
C LYS A 207 17.46 -4.40 5.37
N ALA A 208 17.69 -3.56 4.37
CA ALA A 208 18.85 -2.66 4.30
C ALA A 208 18.69 -1.37 5.11
N LEU A 209 17.46 -0.98 5.50
CA LEU A 209 17.23 0.17 6.35
C LEU A 209 17.77 -0.05 7.78
N PRO A 210 18.39 0.96 8.42
CA PRO A 210 18.78 0.87 9.81
C PRO A 210 17.58 0.74 10.77
N PRO A 211 17.69 -0.05 11.85
CA PRO A 211 18.72 -1.08 12.07
C PRO A 211 18.55 -2.22 11.06
N HIS A 212 19.65 -2.74 10.51
CA HIS A 212 19.61 -3.87 9.59
C HIS A 212 18.90 -5.08 10.22
N ARG A 213 18.05 -5.76 9.44
CA ARG A 213 17.23 -6.87 9.94
C ARG A 213 17.41 -8.12 9.07
N PRO A 214 17.22 -9.33 9.61
CA PRO A 214 17.05 -10.52 8.79
C PRO A 214 15.85 -10.37 7.83
N LEU A 215 15.92 -10.99 6.65
CA LEU A 215 14.89 -10.86 5.62
C LEU A 215 13.46 -11.19 6.11
N PRO A 216 13.20 -12.25 6.91
CA PRO A 216 11.86 -12.53 7.40
C PRO A 216 11.28 -11.39 8.26
N ARG A 217 12.13 -10.71 9.06
CA ARG A 217 11.73 -9.57 9.91
C ARG A 217 11.53 -8.28 9.11
N ALA A 218 11.90 -8.25 7.83
CA ALA A 218 11.64 -7.14 6.92
C ALA A 218 10.43 -7.41 6.01
N LEU A 219 10.30 -8.65 5.51
CA LEU A 219 9.23 -9.05 4.59
C LEU A 219 7.87 -9.19 5.30
N LEU A 220 7.81 -9.86 6.46
CA LEU A 220 6.54 -10.12 7.15
C LEU A 220 5.79 -8.84 7.54
N PRO A 221 6.43 -7.79 8.09
CA PRO A 221 5.76 -6.51 8.32
C PRO A 221 5.12 -5.91 7.07
N LEU A 222 5.79 -5.98 5.91
CA LEU A 222 5.25 -5.46 4.65
C LEU A 222 4.01 -6.25 4.21
N LEU A 223 4.07 -7.58 4.24
CA LEU A 223 2.95 -8.44 3.89
C LEU A 223 1.74 -8.23 4.81
N PHE A 224 1.97 -8.24 6.12
CA PHE A 224 0.90 -7.99 7.09
C PHE A 224 0.33 -6.57 6.97
N ALA A 225 1.16 -5.56 6.71
CA ALA A 225 0.69 -4.18 6.51
C ALA A 225 -0.18 -4.05 5.25
N LEU A 226 0.14 -4.76 4.16
CA LEU A 226 -0.69 -4.80 2.95
C LEU A 226 -2.05 -5.47 3.23
N VAL A 227 -2.06 -6.59 3.96
CA VAL A 227 -3.32 -7.25 4.37
C VAL A 227 -4.19 -6.31 5.22
N LEU A 228 -3.58 -5.60 6.17
CA LEU A 228 -4.27 -4.62 6.99
C LEU A 228 -4.79 -3.42 6.20
N GLN A 229 -4.03 -2.95 5.21
CA GLN A 229 -4.48 -1.88 4.32
C GLN A 229 -5.76 -2.28 3.58
N ILE A 230 -5.82 -3.51 3.05
CA ILE A 230 -7.04 -4.06 2.43
C ILE A 230 -8.18 -4.13 3.46
N ALA A 231 -7.89 -4.60 4.67
CA ALA A 231 -8.90 -4.69 5.74
C ALA A 231 -9.48 -3.31 6.10
N VAL A 232 -8.65 -2.26 6.15
CA VAL A 232 -9.07 -0.88 6.40
C VAL A 232 -9.97 -0.35 5.29
N VAL A 233 -9.64 -0.63 4.02
CA VAL A 233 -10.47 -0.25 2.87
C VAL A 233 -11.86 -0.88 2.98
N ILE A 234 -11.92 -2.19 3.27
CA ILE A 234 -13.19 -2.90 3.44
C ILE A 234 -13.97 -2.37 4.64
N ALA A 235 -13.31 -2.15 5.78
CA ALA A 235 -13.95 -1.59 6.96
C ALA A 235 -14.50 -0.17 6.72
N ALA A 236 -13.77 0.69 6.02
CA ALA A 236 -14.22 2.03 5.65
C ALA A 236 -15.48 1.99 4.76
N PHE A 237 -15.56 1.05 3.81
CA PHE A 237 -16.77 0.79 3.03
C PHE A 237 -17.94 0.34 3.93
N MET A 238 -17.71 -0.65 4.80
CA MET A 238 -18.75 -1.16 5.71
C MET A 238 -19.28 -0.10 6.68
N LEU A 239 -18.42 0.85 7.08
CA LEU A 239 -18.80 2.01 7.88
C LEU A 239 -19.50 3.12 7.09
N GLY A 240 -19.61 2.99 5.76
CA GLY A 240 -20.23 3.97 4.87
C GLY A 240 -19.38 5.22 4.62
N TRP A 241 -18.07 5.15 4.91
CA TRP A 241 -17.14 6.25 4.63
C TRP A 241 -16.63 6.23 3.19
N LEU A 242 -16.60 5.04 2.58
CA LEU A 242 -16.13 4.82 1.22
C LEU A 242 -17.29 4.38 0.31
N PRO A 243 -17.57 5.07 -0.81
CA PRO A 243 -18.56 4.62 -1.79
C PRO A 243 -18.16 3.31 -2.46
N VAL A 244 -19.13 2.50 -2.88
CA VAL A 244 -18.88 1.18 -3.51
C VAL A 244 -18.08 1.31 -4.81
N GLU A 245 -18.30 2.37 -5.58
CA GLU A 245 -17.60 2.65 -6.83
C GLU A 245 -16.13 2.97 -6.56
N THR A 246 -15.85 3.70 -5.48
CA THR A 246 -14.49 4.01 -5.05
C THR A 246 -13.80 2.76 -4.51
N LEU A 247 -14.50 1.93 -3.74
CA LEU A 247 -14.00 0.62 -3.30
C LEU A 247 -13.58 -0.25 -4.48
N LYS A 248 -14.47 -0.38 -5.48
CA LYS A 248 -14.20 -1.14 -6.71
C LYS A 248 -12.98 -0.60 -7.44
N ALA A 249 -12.88 0.72 -7.60
CA ALA A 249 -11.73 1.36 -8.23
C ALA A 249 -10.42 1.14 -7.45
N LEU A 250 -10.46 1.09 -6.12
CA LEU A 250 -9.28 0.85 -5.28
C LEU A 250 -8.83 -0.62 -5.26
N LEU A 251 -9.74 -1.58 -5.43
CA LEU A 251 -9.44 -3.01 -5.40
C LEU A 251 -9.12 -3.60 -6.78
N TYR A 252 -9.71 -3.06 -7.84
CA TYR A 252 -9.64 -3.61 -9.20
C TYR A 252 -9.04 -2.65 -10.24
N GLY A 253 -8.70 -1.42 -9.84
CA GLY A 253 -7.94 -0.49 -10.67
C GLY A 253 -6.58 -1.09 -11.03
#